data_AF-A0A7S2CGL1-F1
#
_entry.id   AF-A0A7S2CGL1-F1
#
_cell.length_a   1.000
_cell.length_b   1.000
_cell.length_c   1.000
_cell.angle_alpha   90.00
_cell.angle_beta   90.00
_cell.angle_gamma   90.00
#
_symmetry.space_group_name_H-M   'P 1'
#
loop_
_entity.id
_entity.type
_entity.pdbx_description
1 polymer ?
#
loop_
_entity_poly.entity_id
_entity_poly.type
_entity_poly.pdbx_seq_one_letter_code
_entity_poly.pdbx_strand_id
1 'polypeptide(L)'
;ERYLMGLLHSRALGSGLDAVEDKVLQAQMSTLSFVQPSHIDLKPRLAHGPRWERGKLSLQRMAAFSYPEDKMNALAECVSHLGRQMDMHDASFVRLLALCMIRTQPSQLHSQLEYAARFVHPDRLWAAELGMPLSLARAAMQWLAIQDPSTMGPHL
;
A
#
# COMPACT_ATOMS: atom_id res chain seq x y z
N GLU A 1 -11.62 21.80 -8.84
CA GLU A 1 -11.22 20.54 -8.17
C GLU A 1 -10.27 20.75 -7.00
N ARG A 2 -9.04 21.27 -7.22
CA ARG A 2 -7.99 21.37 -6.19
C ARG A 2 -8.41 22.06 -4.88
N TYR A 3 -9.11 23.19 -4.96
CA TYR A 3 -9.59 23.93 -3.77
C TYR A 3 -10.68 23.18 -2.97
N LEU A 4 -11.59 22.48 -3.66
CA LEU A 4 -12.66 21.70 -3.02
C LEU A 4 -12.10 20.45 -2.33
N MET A 5 -11.12 19.78 -2.94
CA MET A 5 -10.49 18.60 -2.36
C MET A 5 -9.70 18.92 -1.09
N GLY A 6 -9.06 20.09 -1.00
CA GLY A 6 -8.42 20.54 0.25
C GLY A 6 -9.41 20.71 1.41
N LEU A 7 -10.62 21.20 1.13
CA LEU A 7 -11.68 21.38 2.14
C LEU A 7 -12.40 20.06 2.50
N LEU A 8 -12.51 19.13 1.54
CA LEU A 8 -13.13 17.82 1.75
C LEU A 8 -12.19 16.81 2.40
N HIS A 9 -10.87 16.94 2.20
CA HIS A 9 -9.88 16.00 2.74
C HIS A 9 -10.03 15.80 4.24
N SER A 10 -10.22 16.89 5.00
CA SER A 10 -10.38 16.83 6.46
C SER A 10 -11.71 16.20 6.93
N ARG A 11 -12.73 16.15 6.07
CA ARG A 11 -14.05 15.58 6.38
C ARG A 11 -14.28 14.19 5.80
N ALA A 12 -13.64 13.86 4.69
CA ALA A 12 -13.87 12.63 3.95
C ALA A 12 -12.83 11.53 4.27
N LEU A 13 -11.59 11.90 4.60
CA LEU A 13 -10.55 10.94 4.95
C LEU A 13 -10.82 10.33 6.33
N GLY A 14 -10.84 9.00 6.43
CA GLY A 14 -11.03 8.31 7.71
C GLY A 14 -12.40 8.53 8.33
N SER A 15 -13.45 8.69 7.51
CA SER A 15 -14.82 8.78 7.99
C SER A 15 -15.50 7.41 8.01
N GLY A 16 -16.32 7.15 9.03
CA GLY A 16 -17.10 5.91 9.14
C GLY A 16 -16.25 4.65 9.29
N LEU A 17 -16.50 3.66 8.42
CA LEU A 17 -15.85 2.34 8.46
C LEU A 17 -14.35 2.41 8.12
N ASP A 18 -13.93 3.37 7.30
CA ASP A 18 -12.54 3.48 6.86
C ASP A 18 -11.56 3.68 8.04
N ALA A 19 -11.98 4.41 9.08
CA ALA A 19 -11.16 4.61 10.29
C ALA A 19 -11.01 3.33 11.14
N VAL A 20 -12.00 2.44 11.09
CA VAL A 20 -11.93 1.14 11.76
C VAL A 20 -10.95 0.24 11.01
N GLU A 21 -11.09 0.16 9.69
CA GLU A 21 -10.19 -0.57 8.80
C GLU A 21 -8.74 -0.08 8.93
N ASP A 22 -8.51 1.23 9.00
CA ASP A 22 -7.17 1.79 9.23
C ASP A 22 -6.55 1.30 10.54
N LYS A 23 -7.31 1.28 11.64
CA LYS A 23 -6.82 0.81 12.94
C LYS A 23 -6.49 -0.67 12.91
N VAL A 24 -7.36 -1.47 12.30
CA VAL A 24 -7.16 -2.92 12.13
C VAL A 24 -5.91 -3.19 11.29
N LEU A 25 -5.79 -2.52 10.14
CA LEU A 25 -4.64 -2.68 9.25
C LEU A 25 -3.34 -2.21 9.91
N GLN A 26 -3.36 -1.09 10.63
CA GLN A 26 -2.19 -0.59 11.36
C GLN A 26 -1.75 -1.55 12.47
N ALA A 27 -2.69 -2.10 13.24
CA ALA A 27 -2.41 -3.11 14.25
C ALA A 27 -1.82 -4.37 13.60
N GLN A 28 -2.41 -4.83 12.49
CA GLN A 28 -1.94 -6.00 11.76
C GLN A 28 -0.52 -5.81 11.21
N MET A 29 -0.23 -4.67 10.56
CA MET A 29 1.13 -4.35 10.10
C MET A 29 2.14 -4.26 11.24
N SER A 30 1.70 -3.84 12.44
CA SER A 30 2.55 -3.77 13.63
C SER A 30 2.84 -5.15 14.18
N THR A 31 1.84 -6.03 14.25
CA THR A 31 2.02 -7.43 14.67
C THR A 31 2.92 -8.20 13.71
N LEU A 32 2.82 -7.93 12.40
CA LEU A 32 3.64 -8.58 11.37
C LEU A 32 5.02 -7.93 11.16
N SER A 33 5.44 -6.99 12.01
CA SER A 33 6.71 -6.27 11.83
C SER A 33 7.95 -7.18 11.84
N PHE A 34 7.85 -8.37 12.45
CA PHE A 34 8.91 -9.38 12.49
C PHE A 34 9.09 -10.15 11.17
N VAL A 35 8.12 -10.08 10.25
CA VAL A 35 8.10 -10.87 9.02
C VAL A 35 9.34 -10.55 8.17
N GLN A 36 10.06 -11.62 7.80
CA GLN A 36 11.19 -11.56 6.87
C GLN A 36 10.76 -12.04 5.49
N PRO A 37 11.47 -11.66 4.40
CA PRO A 37 11.16 -12.14 3.06
C PRO A 37 11.04 -13.66 2.98
N SER A 38 11.89 -14.39 3.69
CA SER A 38 11.88 -15.86 3.74
C SER A 38 10.61 -16.46 4.35
N HIS A 39 9.94 -15.77 5.28
CA HIS A 39 8.69 -16.27 5.90
C HIS A 39 7.49 -16.24 4.93
N ILE A 40 7.63 -15.54 3.81
CA ILE A 40 6.57 -15.31 2.81
C ILE A 40 7.00 -15.75 1.41
N ASP A 41 7.97 -16.67 1.33
CA ASP A 41 8.60 -17.21 0.11
C ASP A 41 9.19 -16.17 -0.84
N LEU A 42 9.68 -15.04 -0.31
CA LEU A 42 10.37 -14.03 -1.09
C LEU A 42 11.88 -14.16 -0.93
N LYS A 43 12.60 -13.95 -2.05
CA LYS A 43 14.05 -13.86 -2.03
C LYS A 43 14.47 -12.59 -1.25
N PRO A 44 15.35 -12.67 -0.24
CA PRO A 44 15.74 -11.50 0.57
C PRO A 44 16.25 -10.30 -0.23
N ARG A 45 16.93 -10.55 -1.35
CA ARG A 45 17.41 -9.52 -2.27
C ARG A 45 16.33 -8.58 -2.83
N LEU A 46 15.05 -8.98 -2.80
CA LEU A 46 13.92 -8.16 -3.25
C LEU A 46 13.57 -7.06 -2.25
N ALA A 47 13.80 -7.30 -0.95
CA ALA A 47 13.49 -6.35 0.12
C ALA A 47 14.69 -5.48 0.52
N HIS A 48 15.63 -5.27 -0.41
CA HIS A 48 16.85 -4.48 -0.21
C HIS A 48 17.21 -3.69 -1.47
N GLY A 49 18.08 -2.70 -1.30
CA GLY A 49 18.67 -1.92 -2.38
C GLY A 49 17.88 -0.65 -2.77
N PRO A 50 18.37 0.10 -3.77
CA PRO A 50 17.86 1.46 -4.04
C PRO A 50 16.43 1.47 -4.56
N ARG A 51 15.99 0.43 -5.28
CA ARG A 51 14.61 0.33 -5.80
C ARG A 51 13.61 0.09 -4.66
N TRP A 52 13.95 -0.82 -3.77
CA TRP A 52 13.18 -1.09 -2.56
C TRP A 52 13.03 0.16 -1.69
N GLU A 53 14.13 0.85 -1.39
CA GLU A 53 14.08 2.08 -0.57
C GLU A 53 13.28 3.21 -1.24
N ARG A 54 13.36 3.37 -2.56
CA ARG A 54 12.51 4.32 -3.30
C ARG A 54 11.04 3.93 -3.26
N GLY A 55 10.72 2.64 -3.39
CA GLY A 55 9.37 2.14 -3.25
C GLY A 55 8.79 2.46 -1.87
N LYS A 56 9.56 2.18 -0.82
CA LYS A 56 9.20 2.52 0.56
C LYS A 56 8.93 4.01 0.75
N LEU A 57 9.87 4.86 0.31
CA LEU A 57 9.75 6.30 0.43
C LEU A 57 8.51 6.82 -0.32
N SER A 58 8.25 6.29 -1.51
CA SER A 58 7.09 6.67 -2.31
C SER A 58 5.76 6.34 -1.62
N LEU A 59 5.70 5.18 -0.95
CA LEU A 59 4.50 4.79 -0.20
C LEU A 59 4.33 5.63 1.07
N GLN A 60 5.41 5.95 1.79
CA GLN A 60 5.37 6.78 2.99
C GLN A 60 4.88 8.20 2.72
N ARG A 61 5.34 8.83 1.63
CA ARG A 61 4.93 10.20 1.27
C ARG A 61 3.46 10.30 0.82
N MET A 62 2.79 9.18 0.54
CA MET A 62 1.39 9.20 0.08
C MET A 62 0.49 9.97 1.05
N ALA A 63 0.72 9.83 2.36
CA ALA A 63 -0.05 10.52 3.37
C ALA A 63 0.17 12.04 3.41
N ALA A 64 1.29 12.54 2.87
CA ALA A 64 1.60 13.97 2.82
C ALA A 64 0.84 14.71 1.72
N PHE A 65 0.34 14.01 0.69
CA PHE A 65 -0.42 14.63 -0.38
C PHE A 65 -1.87 14.85 0.03
N SER A 66 -2.49 15.96 -0.34
CA SER A 66 -3.94 16.17 -0.16
C SER A 66 -4.73 15.83 -1.43
N TYR A 67 -4.07 15.83 -2.60
CA TYR A 67 -4.71 15.59 -3.89
C TYR A 67 -4.83 14.08 -4.19
N PRO A 68 -6.02 13.59 -4.58
CA PRO A 68 -6.26 12.19 -4.94
C PRO A 68 -5.27 11.64 -5.98
N GLU A 69 -5.00 12.42 -7.03
CA GLU A 69 -4.10 12.03 -8.12
C GLU A 69 -2.66 11.88 -7.64
N ASP A 70 -2.17 12.79 -6.79
CA ASP A 70 -0.81 12.71 -6.23
C ASP A 70 -0.66 11.48 -5.31
N LYS A 71 -1.70 11.12 -4.55
CA LYS A 71 -1.72 9.88 -3.77
C LYS A 71 -1.62 8.65 -4.68
N MET A 72 -2.38 8.61 -5.78
CA MET A 72 -2.32 7.51 -6.75
C MET A 72 -0.97 7.43 -7.46
N ASN A 73 -0.38 8.58 -7.83
CA ASN A 73 0.94 8.63 -8.44
C ASN A 73 2.02 8.11 -7.48
N ALA A 74 1.92 8.42 -6.18
CA ALA A 74 2.81 7.89 -5.17
C ALA A 74 2.71 6.35 -5.05
N LEU A 75 1.50 5.80 -5.15
CA LEU A 75 1.29 4.36 -5.19
C LEU A 75 1.86 3.74 -6.48
N ALA A 76 1.57 4.34 -7.64
CA ALA A 76 2.05 3.87 -8.94
C ALA A 76 3.58 3.88 -9.01
N GLU A 77 4.23 4.90 -8.46
CA GLU A 77 5.70 4.96 -8.38
C GLU A 77 6.27 3.88 -7.45
N CYS A 78 5.61 3.58 -6.33
CA CYS A 78 5.99 2.46 -5.47
C CYS A 78 5.94 1.13 -6.24
N VAL A 79 4.80 0.84 -6.87
CA VAL A 79 4.60 -0.37 -7.67
C VAL A 79 5.58 -0.44 -8.82
N SER A 80 5.87 0.67 -9.51
CA SER A 80 6.86 0.73 -10.59
C SER A 80 8.27 0.39 -10.11
N HIS A 81 8.68 0.90 -8.94
CA HIS A 81 10.00 0.60 -8.38
C HIS A 81 10.15 -0.87 -7.99
N LEU A 82 9.13 -1.45 -7.34
CA LEU A 82 9.11 -2.88 -6.99
C LEU A 82 9.00 -3.75 -8.25
N GLY A 83 8.25 -3.29 -9.27
CA GLY A 83 8.06 -3.96 -10.56
C GLY A 83 9.34 -4.12 -11.37
N ARG A 84 10.36 -3.29 -11.09
CA ARG A 84 11.71 -3.47 -11.63
C ARG A 84 12.52 -4.55 -10.92
N GLN A 85 12.04 -5.11 -9.81
CA GLN A 85 12.69 -6.19 -9.06
C GLN A 85 11.98 -7.53 -9.24
N MET A 86 10.67 -7.51 -9.46
CA MET A 86 9.78 -8.67 -9.62
C MET A 86 8.66 -8.32 -10.60
N ASP A 87 8.25 -9.30 -11.41
CA ASP A 87 7.11 -9.12 -12.31
C ASP A 87 5.84 -8.80 -11.51
N MET A 88 5.14 -7.75 -11.89
CA MET A 88 3.88 -7.32 -11.27
C MET A 88 2.73 -8.31 -11.50
N HIS A 89 2.85 -9.18 -12.51
CA HIS A 89 1.90 -10.24 -12.79
C HIS A 89 2.16 -11.52 -11.98
N ASP A 90 3.30 -11.63 -11.29
CA ASP A 90 3.59 -12.73 -10.37
C ASP A 90 2.77 -12.57 -9.09
N ALA A 91 2.09 -13.62 -8.64
CA ALA A 91 1.34 -13.63 -7.39
C ALA A 91 2.20 -13.25 -6.17
N SER A 92 3.51 -13.50 -6.24
CA SER A 92 4.50 -13.13 -5.23
C SER A 92 4.68 -11.61 -5.11
N PHE A 93 4.31 -10.83 -6.12
CA PHE A 93 4.38 -9.38 -6.08
C PHE A 93 3.47 -8.78 -5.01
N VAL A 94 2.28 -9.37 -4.81
CA VAL A 94 1.34 -8.96 -3.76
C VAL A 94 2.01 -9.07 -2.38
N ARG A 95 2.76 -10.16 -2.15
CA ARG A 95 3.53 -10.38 -0.91
C ARG A 95 4.68 -9.39 -0.76
N LEU A 96 5.36 -9.04 -1.87
CA LEU A 96 6.43 -8.04 -1.85
C LEU A 96 5.88 -6.64 -1.51
N LEU A 97 4.74 -6.27 -2.07
CA LEU A 97 4.06 -5.01 -1.78
C LEU A 97 3.53 -4.98 -0.33
N ALA A 98 2.95 -6.08 0.14
CA ALA A 98 2.51 -6.22 1.53
C ALA A 98 3.70 -6.09 2.51
N LEU A 99 4.85 -6.71 2.20
CA LEU A 99 6.06 -6.52 2.98
C LEU A 99 6.51 -5.04 2.96
N CYS A 100 6.39 -4.35 1.83
CA CYS A 100 6.70 -2.92 1.74
C CYS A 100 5.78 -2.11 2.65
N MET A 101 4.48 -2.41 2.68
CA MET A 101 3.50 -1.80 3.60
C MET A 101 3.87 -2.06 5.06
N ILE A 102 4.20 -3.30 5.45
CA ILE A 102 4.66 -3.64 6.81
C ILE A 102 5.88 -2.81 7.20
N ARG A 103 6.87 -2.67 6.32
CA ARG A 103 8.13 -1.95 6.62
C ARG A 103 7.98 -0.44 6.63
N THR A 104 6.93 0.10 6.00
CA THR A 104 6.71 1.55 5.90
C THR A 104 5.67 2.05 6.87
N GLN A 105 4.71 1.20 7.25
CA GLN A 105 3.54 1.48 8.07
C GLN A 105 2.87 2.82 7.70
N PRO A 106 2.36 2.98 6.46
CA PRO A 106 1.81 4.25 6.02
C PRO A 106 0.57 4.62 6.84
N SER A 107 0.53 5.85 7.36
CA SER A 107 -0.59 6.32 8.18
C SER A 107 -1.90 6.34 7.37
N GLN A 108 -2.96 5.77 7.95
CA GLN A 108 -4.30 5.75 7.37
C GLN A 108 -4.35 5.11 5.96
N LEU A 109 -3.50 4.10 5.70
CA LEU A 109 -3.32 3.50 4.38
C LEU A 109 -4.64 3.13 3.68
N HIS A 110 -5.60 2.53 4.40
CA HIS A 110 -6.89 2.16 3.82
C HIS A 110 -7.66 3.42 3.40
N SER A 111 -7.83 4.38 4.32
CA SER A 111 -8.51 5.65 4.01
C SER A 111 -7.83 6.42 2.88
N GLN A 112 -6.50 6.43 2.82
CA GLN A 112 -5.77 7.15 1.77
C GLN A 112 -6.08 6.58 0.38
N LEU A 113 -6.11 5.24 0.26
CA LEU A 113 -6.40 4.56 -1.00
C LEU A 113 -7.86 4.72 -1.40
N GLU A 114 -8.80 4.57 -0.46
CA GLU A 114 -10.22 4.73 -0.75
C GLU A 114 -10.60 6.18 -1.05
N TYR A 115 -10.03 7.15 -0.34
CA TYR A 115 -10.15 8.57 -0.70
C TYR A 115 -9.64 8.82 -2.11
N ALA A 116 -8.44 8.33 -2.44
CA ALA A 116 -7.86 8.52 -3.76
C ALA A 116 -8.75 7.89 -4.86
N ALA A 117 -9.23 6.66 -4.64
CA ALA A 117 -10.10 5.97 -5.58
C ALA A 117 -11.47 6.64 -5.78
N ARG A 118 -12.03 7.28 -4.75
CA ARG A 118 -13.33 7.98 -4.83
C ARG A 118 -13.26 9.31 -5.57
N PHE A 119 -12.11 9.98 -5.54
CA PHE A 119 -11.97 11.36 -6.00
C PHE A 119 -11.02 11.55 -7.20
N VAL A 120 -10.32 10.51 -7.67
CA VAL A 120 -9.65 10.55 -8.98
C VAL A 120 -10.68 10.41 -10.09
N HIS A 121 -10.50 11.17 -11.17
CA HIS A 121 -11.37 11.09 -12.34
C HIS A 121 -11.46 9.64 -12.86
N PRO A 122 -12.68 9.09 -13.10
CA PRO A 122 -12.86 7.69 -13.48
C PRO A 122 -11.98 7.25 -14.66
N ASP A 123 -11.90 8.05 -15.72
CA ASP A 123 -11.07 7.74 -16.89
C ASP A 123 -9.58 7.52 -16.56
N ARG A 124 -9.06 8.25 -15.57
CA ARG A 124 -7.68 8.11 -15.08
C ARG A 124 -7.55 6.91 -14.14
N LEU A 125 -8.54 6.70 -13.28
CA LEU A 125 -8.56 5.58 -12.33
C LEU A 125 -8.62 4.22 -13.04
N TRP A 126 -9.36 4.14 -14.15
CA TRP A 126 -9.56 2.91 -14.92
C TRP A 126 -8.45 2.68 -15.96
N ALA A 127 -7.62 3.70 -16.21
CA ALA A 127 -6.41 3.53 -17.01
C ALA A 127 -5.44 2.56 -16.30
N ALA A 128 -4.74 1.74 -17.09
CA ALA A 128 -3.82 0.72 -16.57
C ALA A 128 -2.75 1.31 -15.62
N GLU A 129 -2.34 2.55 -15.87
CA GLU A 129 -1.32 3.27 -15.11
C GLU A 129 -1.67 3.45 -13.62
N LEU A 130 -2.96 3.62 -13.28
CA LEU A 130 -3.42 3.82 -11.90
C LEU A 130 -4.28 2.67 -11.39
N GLY A 131 -5.05 2.04 -12.27
CA GLY A 131 -5.95 0.93 -11.90
C GLY A 131 -5.20 -0.32 -11.46
N MET A 132 -4.10 -0.67 -12.14
CA MET A 132 -3.30 -1.84 -11.77
C MET A 132 -2.59 -1.64 -10.41
N PRO A 133 -1.88 -0.53 -10.15
CA PRO A 133 -1.30 -0.27 -8.83
C PRO A 133 -2.34 -0.30 -7.69
N LEU A 134 -3.52 0.29 -7.89
CA LEU A 134 -4.59 0.25 -6.89
C LEU A 134 -5.08 -1.18 -6.61
N SER A 135 -5.27 -1.97 -7.67
CA SER A 135 -5.70 -3.36 -7.54
C SER A 135 -4.67 -4.21 -6.78
N LEU A 136 -3.38 -4.04 -7.08
CA LEU A 136 -2.29 -4.70 -6.37
C LEU A 136 -2.22 -4.27 -4.89
N ALA A 137 -2.43 -2.98 -4.61
CA ALA A 137 -2.44 -2.47 -3.24
C ALA A 137 -3.60 -3.04 -2.42
N ARG A 138 -4.81 -3.10 -3.00
CA ARG A 138 -5.97 -3.73 -2.35
C ARG A 138 -5.75 -5.21 -2.10
N ALA A 139 -5.19 -5.93 -3.08
CA ALA A 139 -4.82 -7.33 -2.91
C ALA A 139 -3.79 -7.52 -1.78
N ALA A 140 -2.80 -6.63 -1.66
CA ALA A 140 -1.81 -6.66 -0.59
C ALA A 140 -2.43 -6.38 0.79
N MET A 141 -3.34 -5.41 0.91
CA MET A 141 -4.09 -5.15 2.15
C MET A 141 -4.95 -6.35 2.56
N GLN A 142 -5.67 -6.95 1.60
CA GLN A 142 -6.47 -8.14 1.86
C GLN A 142 -5.59 -9.32 2.30
N TRP A 143 -4.44 -9.50 1.64
CA TRP A 143 -3.47 -10.51 2.04
C TRP A 143 -3.00 -10.27 3.48
N LEU A 144 -2.66 -9.04 3.87
CA LEU A 144 -2.28 -8.70 5.25
C LEU A 144 -3.38 -9.04 6.26
N ALA A 145 -4.64 -8.74 5.92
CA ALA A 145 -5.78 -8.91 6.81
C ALA A 145 -6.06 -10.38 7.16
N ILE A 146 -5.71 -11.32 6.27
CA ILE A 146 -5.93 -12.76 6.49
C ILE A 146 -4.72 -13.50 7.08
N GLN A 147 -3.57 -12.83 7.25
CA GLN A 147 -2.38 -13.49 7.78
C GLN A 147 -2.51 -13.75 9.28
N ASP A 148 -2.18 -14.97 9.69
CA ASP A 148 -2.02 -15.32 11.09
C ASP A 148 -0.52 -15.26 11.46
N PRO A 149 -0.11 -14.36 12.38
CA PRO A 149 1.27 -14.24 12.83
C PRO A 149 1.88 -15.56 13.33
N SER A 150 1.06 -16.44 13.92
CA SER A 150 1.52 -17.72 14.47
C SER A 150 1.97 -18.69 13.38
N THR A 151 1.42 -18.56 12.17
CA THR A 151 1.76 -19.40 11.01
C THR A 151 3.00 -18.92 10.25
N MET A 152 3.45 -17.69 10.52
CA MET A 152 4.59 -17.04 9.86
C MET A 152 5.85 -16.94 10.72
N GLY A 153 5.75 -17.32 12.00
CA GLY A 153 6.89 -17.35 12.91
C GLY A 153 7.85 -18.49 12.54
N PRO A 154 9.13 -18.37 12.88
CA PRO A 154 9.99 -19.54 12.88
C PRO A 154 9.36 -20.57 13.82
N HIS A 155 9.27 -21.83 13.40
CA HIS A 155 9.24 -22.93 14.35
C HIS A 155 10.47 -22.74 15.25
N LEU A 156 10.27 -22.16 16.44
CA LEU A 156 11.22 -22.27 17.54
C LEU A 156 11.24 -23.72 18.01
#